data_AF-A0A6B8KBX6-F1
#
_entry.id   AF-A0A6B8KBX6-F1
#
_cell.length_a   1.000
_cell.length_b   1.000
_cell.length_c   1.000
_cell.angle_alpha   90.00
_cell.angle_beta   90.00
_cell.angle_gamma   90.00
#
_symmetry.space_group_name_H-M   'P 1'
#
loop_
_entity.id
_entity.type
_entity.pdbx_description
1 polymer ?
#
loop_
_entity_poly.entity_id
_entity_poly.type
_entity_poly.pdbx_seq_one_letter_code
_entity_poly.pdbx_strand_id
1 'polypeptide(L)'
;MRHQITRTIRTECANLGISVWGWHVPFCKTESDAKLEADLAAEWVVDANFSGLIIDAERTKHPPRFQGGRHEAQAYVERLNVLLQGKLAFSSHDRPSLHNDLPFSIFIDKINDVLPQVYYKYRNVSERLEKSMNDYASAGLATQLKERFKPTGNISVLGDLPVGTEKQCIDATKAFIARVKVIGLTGYSFWCWDDAPEEIWPLLAATN
;
A
#
# COMPACT_ATOMS: atom_id res chain seq x y z
N MET A 1 -23.95 -11.34 7.16
CA MET A 1 -23.31 -12.20 6.13
C MET A 1 -21.88 -11.76 5.80
N ARG A 2 -21.61 -10.49 5.43
CA ARG A 2 -20.23 -10.00 5.14
C ARG A 2 -19.22 -10.17 6.29
N HIS A 3 -19.60 -9.82 7.53
CA HIS A 3 -18.72 -10.01 8.70
C HIS A 3 -18.32 -11.47 8.97
N GLN A 4 -19.15 -12.44 8.58
CA GLN A 4 -18.85 -13.86 8.82
C GLN A 4 -17.77 -14.35 7.85
N ILE A 5 -17.86 -14.00 6.58
CA ILE A 5 -16.84 -14.34 5.56
C ILE A 5 -15.49 -13.73 5.93
N THR A 6 -15.46 -12.44 6.30
CA THR A 6 -14.23 -11.76 6.72
C THR A 6 -13.57 -12.45 7.92
N ARG A 7 -14.36 -12.88 8.92
CA ARG A 7 -13.84 -13.60 10.09
C ARG A 7 -13.33 -15.00 9.75
N THR A 8 -13.99 -15.71 8.83
CA THR A 8 -13.51 -17.00 8.33
C THR A 8 -12.17 -16.84 7.64
N ILE A 9 -12.05 -15.95 6.65
CA ILE A 9 -10.80 -15.69 5.93
C ILE A 9 -9.67 -15.33 6.91
N ARG A 10 -9.94 -14.42 7.85
CA ARG A 10 -8.94 -14.03 8.87
C ARG A 10 -8.49 -15.21 9.73
N THR A 11 -9.40 -16.11 10.10
CA THR A 11 -9.07 -17.30 10.90
C THR A 11 -8.19 -18.27 10.11
N GLU A 12 -8.56 -18.56 8.86
CA GLU A 12 -7.77 -19.45 8.00
C GLU A 12 -6.37 -18.87 7.70
N CYS A 13 -6.28 -17.57 7.42
CA CYS A 13 -4.99 -16.90 7.26
C CYS A 13 -4.14 -17.00 8.53
N ALA A 14 -4.73 -16.76 9.71
CA ALA A 14 -4.00 -16.86 10.98
C ALA A 14 -3.47 -18.28 11.24
N ASN A 15 -4.24 -19.31 10.91
CA ASN A 15 -3.82 -20.72 11.01
C ASN A 15 -2.61 -21.04 10.12
N LEU A 16 -2.42 -20.28 9.04
CA LEU A 16 -1.29 -20.37 8.12
C LEU A 16 -0.15 -19.38 8.45
N GLY A 17 -0.24 -18.64 9.57
CA GLY A 17 0.74 -17.61 9.93
C GLY A 17 0.69 -16.36 9.06
N ILE A 18 -0.40 -16.15 8.32
CA ILE A 18 -0.59 -15.00 7.43
C ILE A 18 -1.32 -13.89 8.19
N SER A 19 -0.69 -12.72 8.27
CA SER A 19 -1.30 -11.52 8.85
C SER A 19 -2.26 -10.87 7.87
N VAL A 20 -3.50 -10.62 8.30
CA VAL A 20 -4.50 -9.91 7.50
C VAL A 20 -4.57 -8.46 7.92
N TRP A 21 -4.40 -7.53 6.99
CA TRP A 21 -4.48 -6.09 7.20
C TRP A 21 -5.72 -5.53 6.50
N GLY A 22 -6.36 -4.52 7.10
CA GLY A 22 -7.41 -3.76 6.43
C GLY A 22 -6.83 -2.88 5.33
N TRP A 23 -7.59 -2.65 4.25
CA TRP A 23 -7.29 -1.68 3.20
C TRP A 23 -8.40 -0.64 3.18
N HIS A 24 -8.06 0.63 3.25
CA HIS A 24 -9.06 1.69 3.30
C HIS A 24 -8.66 2.91 2.47
N VAL A 25 -9.56 3.31 1.58
CA VAL A 25 -9.46 4.55 0.80
C VAL A 25 -10.19 5.64 1.57
N PRO A 26 -9.51 6.64 2.14
CA PRO A 26 -10.14 7.66 2.96
C PRO A 26 -10.82 8.74 2.13
N PHE A 27 -12.04 9.12 2.54
CA PHE A 27 -12.82 10.20 1.93
C PHE A 27 -12.90 11.45 2.82
N CYS A 28 -11.74 11.94 3.25
CA CYS A 28 -11.68 13.09 4.17
C CYS A 28 -11.71 14.42 3.39
N LYS A 29 -12.74 15.24 3.60
CA LYS A 29 -12.84 16.60 3.04
C LYS A 29 -12.61 17.69 4.09
N THR A 30 -13.11 17.47 5.30
CA THR A 30 -12.93 18.36 6.46
C THR A 30 -12.30 17.60 7.64
N GLU A 31 -11.82 18.31 8.66
CA GLU A 31 -11.27 17.67 9.87
C GLU A 31 -12.30 16.80 10.61
N SER A 32 -13.58 17.18 10.53
CA SER A 32 -14.66 16.37 11.11
C SER A 32 -14.84 15.07 10.33
N ASP A 33 -14.85 15.15 8.99
CA ASP A 33 -14.93 13.95 8.13
C ASP A 33 -13.72 13.05 8.36
N ALA A 34 -12.53 13.63 8.50
CA ALA A 34 -11.31 12.90 8.83
C ALA A 34 -11.43 12.10 10.13
N LYS A 35 -11.95 12.70 11.21
CA LYS A 35 -12.13 11.99 12.48
C LYS A 35 -13.18 10.88 12.39
N LEU A 36 -14.31 11.14 11.73
CA LEU A 36 -15.37 10.16 11.53
C LEU A 36 -14.91 8.98 10.68
N GLU A 37 -14.19 9.25 9.58
CA GLU A 37 -13.63 8.21 8.71
C GLU A 37 -12.59 7.35 9.46
N ALA A 38 -11.72 7.99 10.26
CA ALA A 38 -10.74 7.29 11.08
C ALA A 38 -11.40 6.40 12.14
N ASP A 39 -12.45 6.89 12.81
CA ASP A 39 -13.22 6.11 13.79
C ASP A 39 -13.85 4.88 13.13
N LEU A 40 -14.49 5.06 11.97
CA LEU A 40 -15.13 3.97 11.22
C LEU A 40 -14.12 2.92 10.73
N ALA A 41 -13.00 3.35 10.15
CA ALA A 41 -11.96 2.44 9.68
C ALA A 41 -11.32 1.66 10.84
N ALA A 42 -11.10 2.30 11.99
CA ALA A 42 -10.58 1.64 13.17
C ALA A 42 -11.58 0.64 13.76
N GLU A 43 -12.88 0.97 13.81
CA GLU A 43 -13.95 0.05 14.22
C GLU A 43 -13.91 -1.23 13.39
N TRP A 44 -13.82 -1.12 12.06
CA TRP A 44 -13.74 -2.29 11.18
C TRP A 44 -12.49 -3.15 11.41
N VAL A 45 -11.35 -2.53 11.65
CA VAL A 45 -10.09 -3.23 11.96
C VAL A 45 -10.20 -4.00 13.26
N VAL A 46 -10.78 -3.39 14.29
CA VAL A 46 -10.98 -4.01 15.61
C VAL A 46 -12.01 -5.15 15.52
N ASP A 47 -13.16 -4.89 14.90
CA ASP A 47 -14.27 -5.85 14.80
C ASP A 47 -13.94 -7.10 13.97
N ALA A 48 -13.08 -6.95 12.96
CA ALA A 48 -12.57 -8.04 12.14
C ALA A 48 -11.32 -8.71 12.73
N ASN A 49 -10.72 -8.10 13.76
CA ASN A 49 -9.43 -8.47 14.34
C ASN A 49 -8.32 -8.52 13.28
N PHE A 50 -8.16 -7.43 12.53
CA PHE A 50 -7.05 -7.27 11.59
C PHE A 50 -5.76 -6.86 12.31
N SER A 51 -4.63 -7.15 11.66
CA SER A 51 -3.28 -6.87 12.17
C SER A 51 -2.93 -5.38 12.12
N GLY A 52 -3.68 -4.59 11.37
CA GLY A 52 -3.48 -3.16 11.20
C GLY A 52 -4.28 -2.63 10.01
N LEU A 53 -4.02 -1.38 9.64
CA LEU A 53 -4.66 -0.72 8.50
C LEU A 53 -3.63 -0.17 7.52
N ILE A 54 -3.82 -0.49 6.24
CA ILE A 54 -3.18 0.17 5.12
C ILE A 54 -4.11 1.28 4.64
N ILE A 55 -3.63 2.51 4.73
CA ILE A 55 -4.29 3.70 4.19
C ILE A 55 -3.92 3.78 2.70
N ASP A 56 -4.91 3.68 1.82
CA ASP A 56 -4.75 3.89 0.38
C ASP A 56 -5.04 5.34 0.03
N ALA A 57 -4.04 6.19 0.25
CA ALA A 57 -4.15 7.62 0.03
C ALA A 57 -3.73 7.95 -1.40
N GLU A 58 -4.75 8.12 -2.23
CA GLU A 58 -4.60 8.69 -3.55
C GLU A 58 -5.54 9.87 -3.70
N ARG A 59 -5.15 10.80 -4.56
CA ARG A 59 -6.02 11.90 -4.94
C ARG A 59 -6.39 11.77 -6.39
N THR A 60 -7.65 11.43 -6.63
CA THR A 60 -8.25 11.31 -7.95
C THR A 60 -9.38 12.31 -8.09
N LYS A 61 -9.60 12.87 -9.29
CA LYS A 61 -10.70 13.82 -9.52
C LYS A 61 -12.08 13.15 -9.43
N HIS A 62 -12.20 11.93 -9.94
CA HIS A 62 -13.45 11.15 -9.94
C HIS A 62 -13.17 9.65 -9.77
N PRO A 63 -13.86 8.94 -8.86
CA PRO A 63 -14.52 9.50 -7.67
C PRO A 63 -13.49 10.22 -6.77
N PRO A 64 -13.87 11.31 -6.08
CA PRO A 64 -12.91 12.07 -5.30
C PRO A 64 -12.53 11.31 -4.03
N ARG A 65 -11.31 10.80 -3.97
CA ARG A 65 -10.71 10.11 -2.80
C ARG A 65 -10.30 11.15 -1.74
N PHE A 66 -9.08 11.09 -1.20
CA PHE A 66 -8.65 12.02 -0.16
C PHE A 66 -8.66 13.49 -0.65
N GLN A 67 -9.50 14.34 -0.04
CA GLN A 67 -9.77 15.73 -0.46
C GLN A 67 -9.20 16.80 0.49
N GLY A 68 -8.85 16.41 1.70
CA GLY A 68 -8.35 17.30 2.75
C GLY A 68 -6.94 17.81 2.52
N GLY A 69 -6.55 18.83 3.27
CA GLY A 69 -5.19 19.35 3.33
C GLY A 69 -4.41 18.79 4.51
N ARG A 70 -3.45 19.58 5.01
CA ARG A 70 -2.58 19.18 6.13
C ARG A 70 -3.35 18.90 7.42
N HIS A 71 -4.34 19.74 7.75
CA HIS A 71 -5.11 19.59 8.99
C HIS A 71 -5.96 18.32 8.99
N GLU A 72 -6.62 18.02 7.87
CA GLU A 72 -7.40 16.79 7.70
C GLU A 72 -6.54 15.54 7.75
N ALA A 73 -5.38 15.55 7.08
CA ALA A 73 -4.46 14.42 7.10
C ALA A 73 -3.93 14.16 8.51
N GLN A 74 -3.58 15.24 9.23
CA GLN A 74 -3.13 15.15 10.61
C GLN A 74 -4.23 14.59 11.51
N ALA A 75 -5.45 15.15 11.44
CA ALA A 75 -6.59 14.68 12.21
C ALA A 75 -6.90 13.20 11.94
N TYR A 76 -6.85 12.77 10.68
CA TYR A 76 -7.09 11.38 10.28
C TYR A 76 -6.03 10.43 10.83
N VAL A 77 -4.76 10.69 10.54
CA VAL A 77 -3.66 9.77 10.87
C VAL A 77 -3.36 9.73 12.39
N GLU A 78 -3.48 10.87 13.09
CA GLU A 78 -3.30 10.88 14.55
C GLU A 78 -4.42 10.12 15.26
N ARG A 79 -5.66 10.28 14.80
CA ARG A 79 -6.79 9.54 15.35
C ARG A 79 -6.63 8.04 15.15
N LEU A 80 -6.27 7.60 13.94
CA LEU A 80 -5.97 6.19 13.66
C LEU A 80 -4.81 5.66 14.51
N ASN A 81 -3.74 6.43 14.69
CA ASN A 81 -2.60 6.00 15.49
C ASN A 81 -3.00 5.69 16.93
N VAL A 82 -3.86 6.53 17.52
CA VAL A 82 -4.37 6.32 18.88
C VAL A 82 -5.23 5.05 18.93
N LEU A 83 -6.16 4.90 18.00
CA LEU A 83 -7.12 3.79 18.01
C LEU A 83 -6.48 2.44 17.67
N LEU A 84 -5.48 2.44 16.78
CA LEU A 84 -4.82 1.23 16.27
C LEU A 84 -3.40 1.04 16.81
N GLN A 85 -2.99 1.86 17.79
CA GLN A 85 -1.69 1.78 18.48
C GLN A 85 -0.50 1.72 17.51
N GLY A 86 -0.52 2.57 16.47
CA GLY A 86 0.54 2.64 15.47
C GLY A 86 0.60 1.47 14.49
N LYS A 87 -0.41 0.60 14.40
CA LYS A 87 -0.45 -0.47 13.39
C LYS A 87 -0.95 0.05 12.04
N LEU A 88 -0.21 1.01 11.48
CA LEU A 88 -0.57 1.74 10.26
C LEU A 88 0.51 1.64 9.19
N ALA A 89 0.07 1.51 7.95
CA ALA A 89 0.93 1.62 6.78
C ALA A 89 0.24 2.46 5.69
N PHE A 90 1.02 2.96 4.72
CA PHE A 90 0.58 3.97 3.78
C PHE A 90 0.85 3.57 2.32
N SER A 91 -0.19 3.15 1.61
CA SER A 91 -0.17 2.94 0.16
C SER A 91 -0.57 4.23 -0.55
N SER A 92 0.18 4.61 -1.58
CA SER A 92 -0.09 5.83 -2.35
C SER A 92 0.69 5.83 -3.67
N HIS A 93 0.59 6.93 -4.41
CA HIS A 93 1.40 7.16 -5.60
C HIS A 93 2.90 6.99 -5.29
N ASP A 94 3.63 6.40 -6.23
CA ASP A 94 5.04 6.10 -6.10
C ASP A 94 5.96 7.31 -6.29
N ARG A 95 5.41 8.46 -6.67
CA ARG A 95 6.15 9.71 -6.90
C ARG A 95 5.56 10.91 -6.16
N PRO A 96 5.77 11.03 -4.84
CA PRO A 96 5.29 12.16 -4.04
C PRO A 96 5.48 13.54 -4.68
N SER A 97 6.61 13.77 -5.35
CA SER A 97 6.96 15.05 -5.99
C SER A 97 5.97 15.50 -7.09
N LEU A 98 5.21 14.58 -7.67
CA LEU A 98 4.17 14.87 -8.67
C LEU A 98 2.78 15.09 -8.06
N HIS A 99 2.63 14.83 -6.76
CA HIS A 99 1.35 14.81 -6.05
C HIS A 99 1.41 15.73 -4.83
N ASN A 100 1.81 16.99 -5.05
CA ASN A 100 1.92 18.01 -4.01
C ASN A 100 0.56 18.41 -3.40
N ASP A 101 -0.53 17.92 -3.97
CA ASP A 101 -1.90 18.06 -3.52
C ASP A 101 -2.30 17.05 -2.42
N LEU A 102 -1.49 16.00 -2.20
CA LEU A 102 -1.60 15.09 -1.06
C LEU A 102 -0.51 15.43 -0.02
N PRO A 103 -0.85 15.58 1.27
CA PRO A 103 0.13 15.94 2.30
C PRO A 103 0.97 14.73 2.76
N PHE A 104 1.82 14.21 1.87
CA PHE A 104 2.65 13.01 2.10
C PHE A 104 3.44 13.03 3.41
N SER A 105 4.12 14.13 3.72
CA SER A 105 4.98 14.21 4.91
C SER A 105 4.20 13.99 6.21
N ILE A 106 2.96 14.48 6.29
CA ILE A 106 2.09 14.29 7.45
C ILE A 106 1.78 12.81 7.68
N PHE A 107 1.53 12.06 6.60
CA PHE A 107 1.33 10.62 6.69
C PHE A 107 2.63 9.90 7.05
N ILE A 108 3.73 10.17 6.32
CA ILE A 108 5.03 9.52 6.50
C ILE A 108 5.54 9.66 7.94
N ASP A 109 5.34 10.81 8.60
CA ASP A 109 5.78 11.03 9.97
C ASP A 109 5.01 10.20 11.02
N LYS A 110 3.88 9.61 10.63
CA LYS A 110 2.89 9.01 11.54
C LYS A 110 2.54 7.56 11.19
N ILE A 111 3.24 6.92 10.27
CA ILE A 111 2.98 5.54 9.83
C ILE A 111 4.24 4.71 9.93
N ASN A 112 4.12 3.39 9.98
CA ASN A 112 5.29 2.52 10.19
C ASN A 112 5.96 2.20 8.86
N ASP A 113 5.18 1.84 7.85
CA ASP A 113 5.67 1.45 6.53
C ASP A 113 4.96 2.22 5.42
N VAL A 114 5.70 2.59 4.37
CA VAL A 114 5.12 3.09 3.11
C VAL A 114 5.10 1.97 2.07
N LEU A 115 4.01 1.85 1.33
CA LEU A 115 3.81 0.87 0.27
C LEU A 115 3.52 1.55 -1.08
N PRO A 116 4.49 2.29 -1.65
CA PRO A 116 4.27 2.99 -2.92
C PRO A 116 3.88 2.02 -4.03
N GLN A 117 2.94 2.44 -4.86
CA GLN A 117 2.45 1.69 -6.01
C GLN A 117 3.39 1.83 -7.21
N VAL A 118 4.50 1.08 -7.18
CA VAL A 118 5.57 1.10 -8.19
C VAL A 118 5.16 0.22 -9.38
N TYR A 119 4.14 0.64 -10.12
CA TYR A 119 3.65 -0.09 -11.28
C TYR A 119 4.48 0.20 -12.53
N TYR A 120 4.91 -0.87 -13.21
CA TYR A 120 5.94 -0.84 -14.25
C TYR A 120 5.45 -1.28 -15.63
N LYS A 121 4.13 -1.23 -15.87
CA LYS A 121 3.42 -1.63 -17.11
C LYS A 121 4.22 -1.54 -18.41
N TYR A 122 4.88 -0.40 -18.66
CA TYR A 122 5.71 -0.14 -19.85
C TYR A 122 7.08 0.49 -19.52
N ARG A 123 7.54 0.37 -18.27
CA ARG A 123 8.75 1.04 -17.79
C ARG A 123 9.76 0.02 -17.31
N ASN A 124 11.03 0.38 -17.35
CA ASN A 124 12.06 -0.41 -16.71
C ASN A 124 11.79 -0.45 -15.20
N VAL A 125 11.72 -1.66 -14.65
CA VAL A 125 11.40 -1.92 -13.25
C VAL A 125 12.38 -1.21 -12.31
N SER A 126 13.68 -1.32 -12.59
CA SER A 126 14.75 -0.73 -11.78
C SER A 126 14.66 0.79 -11.77
N GLU A 127 14.51 1.40 -12.95
CA GLU A 127 14.40 2.86 -13.06
C GLU A 127 13.17 3.40 -12.31
N ARG A 128 12.03 2.70 -12.43
CA ARG A 128 10.80 3.12 -11.76
C ARG A 128 10.94 3.04 -10.23
N LEU A 129 11.50 1.94 -9.73
CA LEU A 129 11.73 1.72 -8.32
C LEU A 129 12.72 2.74 -7.73
N GLU A 130 13.87 2.96 -8.38
CA GLU A 130 14.87 3.94 -7.94
C GLU A 130 14.31 5.35 -7.91
N LYS A 131 13.51 5.72 -8.91
CA LYS A 131 12.85 7.03 -8.93
C LYS A 131 11.88 7.19 -7.77
N SER A 132 11.09 6.15 -7.48
CA SER A 132 10.17 6.17 -6.34
C SER A 132 10.92 6.31 -5.02
N MET A 133 11.98 5.53 -4.83
CA MET A 133 12.83 5.62 -3.64
C MET A 133 13.41 7.02 -3.42
N ASN A 134 13.91 7.66 -4.48
CA ASN A 134 14.45 9.02 -4.40
C ASN A 134 13.37 10.06 -4.04
N ASP A 135 12.16 9.91 -4.60
CA ASP A 135 11.04 10.80 -4.28
C ASP A 135 10.61 10.62 -2.80
N TYR A 136 10.54 9.38 -2.29
CA TYR A 136 10.20 9.13 -0.88
C TYR A 136 11.30 9.54 0.10
N ALA A 137 12.58 9.37 -0.27
CA ALA A 137 13.69 9.88 0.51
C ALA A 137 13.57 11.41 0.67
N SER A 138 13.25 12.10 -0.42
CA SER A 138 13.03 13.56 -0.44
C SER A 138 11.78 13.98 0.33
N ALA A 139 10.77 13.12 0.42
CA ALA A 139 9.53 13.37 1.16
C ALA A 139 9.61 13.12 2.68
N GLY A 140 10.80 12.76 3.20
CA GLY A 140 11.04 12.62 4.64
C GLY A 140 11.52 11.23 5.09
N LEU A 141 11.72 10.28 4.17
CA LEU A 141 12.07 8.89 4.52
C LEU A 141 13.58 8.56 4.41
N ALA A 142 14.44 9.53 4.08
CA ALA A 142 15.83 9.28 3.70
C ALA A 142 16.62 8.38 4.66
N THR A 143 16.46 8.53 5.97
CA THR A 143 17.22 7.79 6.99
C THR A 143 16.65 6.41 7.34
N GLN A 144 15.43 6.10 6.89
CA GLN A 144 14.71 4.85 7.21
C GLN A 144 14.18 4.16 5.95
N LEU A 145 14.75 4.51 4.80
CA LEU A 145 14.21 4.14 3.50
C LEU A 145 14.20 2.61 3.34
N LYS A 146 15.28 1.92 3.67
CA LYS A 146 15.35 0.47 3.47
C LYS A 146 14.42 -0.31 4.38
N GLU A 147 14.22 0.20 5.60
CA GLU A 147 13.43 -0.44 6.64
C GLU A 147 11.93 -0.29 6.38
N ARG A 148 11.51 0.91 5.97
CA ARG A 148 10.09 1.32 5.90
C ARG A 148 9.51 1.33 4.49
N PHE A 149 10.33 1.37 3.45
CA PHE A 149 9.87 1.40 2.06
C PHE A 149 9.63 -0.04 1.55
N LYS A 150 8.35 -0.42 1.42
CA LYS A 150 7.90 -1.76 1.02
C LYS A 150 7.06 -1.67 -0.27
N PRO A 151 7.71 -1.55 -1.44
CA PRO A 151 7.03 -1.18 -2.69
C PRO A 151 6.04 -2.26 -3.16
N THR A 152 4.96 -1.80 -3.79
CA THR A 152 3.94 -2.63 -4.42
C THR A 152 4.19 -2.68 -5.92
N GLY A 153 4.57 -3.84 -6.47
CA GLY A 153 4.67 -4.06 -7.92
C GLY A 153 3.31 -4.43 -8.52
N ASN A 154 3.17 -4.40 -9.86
CA ASN A 154 1.98 -4.95 -10.52
C ASN A 154 2.21 -6.31 -11.18
N ILE A 155 1.25 -7.22 -11.05
CA ILE A 155 1.29 -8.61 -11.53
C ILE A 155 0.06 -9.03 -12.35
N SER A 156 -0.84 -8.08 -12.63
CA SER A 156 -2.02 -8.34 -13.45
C SER A 156 -1.64 -8.47 -14.92
N VAL A 157 -2.29 -9.39 -15.65
CA VAL A 157 -2.23 -9.51 -17.13
C VAL A 157 -3.49 -8.97 -17.82
N LEU A 158 -4.50 -8.56 -17.05
CA LEU A 158 -5.78 -8.01 -17.53
C LEU A 158 -6.11 -6.68 -16.80
N GLY A 159 -7.34 -6.17 -16.97
CA GLY A 159 -7.82 -5.00 -16.22
C GLY A 159 -7.12 -3.67 -16.56
N ASP A 160 -7.01 -2.80 -15.55
CA ASP A 160 -6.56 -1.40 -15.72
C ASP A 160 -5.02 -1.29 -15.88
N LEU A 161 -4.26 -2.21 -15.29
CA LEU A 161 -2.80 -2.17 -15.23
C LEU A 161 -2.09 -3.47 -15.72
N PRO A 162 -2.43 -4.01 -16.91
CA PRO A 162 -1.88 -5.27 -17.41
C PRO A 162 -0.40 -5.15 -17.76
N VAL A 163 0.44 -6.04 -17.24
CA VAL A 163 1.87 -6.19 -17.55
C VAL A 163 2.03 -7.07 -18.80
N GLY A 164 1.49 -6.59 -19.92
CA GLY A 164 1.63 -7.26 -21.21
C GLY A 164 1.15 -8.71 -21.20
N THR A 165 1.95 -9.61 -21.77
CA THR A 165 1.68 -11.06 -21.74
C THR A 165 2.05 -11.70 -20.41
N GLU A 166 1.53 -12.90 -20.15
CA GLU A 166 1.93 -13.73 -19.01
C GLU A 166 3.46 -13.81 -18.82
N LYS A 167 4.19 -14.12 -19.89
CA LYS A 167 5.67 -14.17 -19.85
C LYS A 167 6.28 -12.83 -19.44
N GLN A 168 5.77 -11.72 -19.98
CA GLN A 168 6.25 -10.38 -19.63
C GLN A 168 5.96 -10.03 -18.17
N CYS A 169 4.80 -10.42 -17.66
CA CYS A 169 4.43 -10.26 -16.26
C CYS A 169 5.37 -11.04 -15.34
N ILE A 170 5.63 -12.32 -15.64
CA ILE A 170 6.54 -13.17 -14.86
C ILE A 170 7.96 -12.61 -14.88
N ASP A 171 8.47 -12.22 -16.05
CA ASP A 171 9.82 -11.67 -16.19
C ASP A 171 9.97 -10.33 -15.42
N ALA A 172 8.97 -9.45 -15.50
CA ALA A 172 8.96 -8.19 -14.77
C ALA A 172 8.88 -8.40 -13.25
N THR A 173 8.09 -9.37 -12.80
CA THR A 173 7.99 -9.77 -11.39
C THR A 173 9.32 -10.28 -10.87
N LYS A 174 10.00 -11.16 -11.61
CA LYS A 174 11.36 -11.63 -11.26
C LYS A 174 12.34 -10.48 -11.16
N ALA A 175 12.31 -9.56 -12.12
CA ALA A 175 13.18 -8.39 -12.11
C ALA A 175 12.91 -7.48 -10.90
N PHE A 176 11.64 -7.29 -10.53
CA PHE A 176 11.24 -6.51 -9.36
C PHE A 176 11.75 -7.13 -8.06
N ILE A 177 11.47 -8.42 -7.83
CA ILE A 177 11.93 -9.15 -6.64
C ILE A 177 13.45 -9.12 -6.55
N ALA A 178 14.15 -9.41 -7.66
CA ALA A 178 15.61 -9.38 -7.70
C ALA A 178 16.14 -7.98 -7.35
N ARG A 179 15.53 -6.92 -7.90
CA ARG A 179 15.97 -5.55 -7.62
C ARG A 179 15.74 -5.16 -6.16
N VAL A 180 14.58 -5.49 -5.60
CA VAL A 180 14.26 -5.28 -4.18
C VAL A 180 15.31 -5.96 -3.28
N LYS A 181 15.67 -7.22 -3.58
CA LYS A 181 16.70 -7.97 -2.86
C LYS A 181 18.09 -7.33 -2.99
N VAL A 182 18.49 -6.90 -4.20
CA VAL A 182 19.79 -6.25 -4.44
C VAL A 182 19.92 -4.92 -3.70
N ILE A 183 18.83 -4.14 -3.62
CA ILE A 183 18.81 -2.87 -2.87
C ILE A 183 18.86 -3.11 -1.36
N GLY A 184 18.31 -4.24 -0.91
CA GLY A 184 18.23 -4.63 0.50
C GLY A 184 17.04 -4.01 1.22
N LEU A 185 15.87 -3.92 0.56
CA LEU A 185 14.62 -3.54 1.23
C LEU A 185 14.07 -4.73 2.02
N THR A 186 13.32 -4.44 3.09
CA THR A 186 12.83 -5.45 4.04
C THR A 186 11.53 -6.13 3.61
N GLY A 187 10.87 -5.64 2.56
CA GLY A 187 9.62 -6.23 2.07
C GLY A 187 9.17 -5.65 0.73
N TYR A 188 8.19 -6.31 0.14
CA TYR A 188 7.50 -5.91 -1.08
C TYR A 188 6.11 -6.55 -1.12
N SER A 189 5.25 -6.06 -1.99
CA SER A 189 3.90 -6.60 -2.24
C SER A 189 3.55 -6.51 -3.72
N PHE A 190 2.37 -7.02 -4.10
CA PHE A 190 1.91 -7.05 -5.49
C PHE A 190 0.43 -6.72 -5.64
N TRP A 191 0.09 -6.10 -6.77
CA TRP A 191 -1.28 -5.76 -7.19
C TRP A 191 -1.57 -6.12 -8.67
N CYS A 192 -2.76 -6.52 -9.08
CA CYS A 192 -3.79 -7.20 -8.28
C CYS A 192 -3.60 -8.70 -8.43
N TRP A 193 -3.99 -9.45 -7.42
CA TRP A 193 -3.86 -10.91 -7.41
C TRP A 193 -4.96 -11.58 -8.24
N ASP A 194 -6.11 -10.91 -8.39
CA ASP A 194 -7.30 -11.45 -9.05
C ASP A 194 -7.07 -11.75 -10.54
N ASP A 195 -6.24 -10.93 -11.19
CA ASP A 195 -5.90 -11.04 -12.62
C ASP A 195 -4.44 -11.50 -12.83
N ALA A 196 -3.83 -12.08 -11.80
CA ALA A 196 -2.47 -12.59 -11.91
C ALA A 196 -2.47 -13.96 -12.62
N PRO A 197 -1.50 -14.24 -13.50
CA PRO A 197 -1.41 -15.54 -14.16
C PRO A 197 -1.07 -16.65 -13.14
N GLU A 198 -1.63 -17.84 -13.31
CA GLU A 198 -1.44 -18.97 -12.38
C GLU A 198 0.05 -19.34 -12.20
N GLU A 199 0.82 -19.18 -13.26
CA GLU A 199 2.26 -19.47 -13.33
C GLU A 199 3.11 -18.57 -12.44
N ILE A 200 2.55 -17.48 -11.88
CA ILE A 200 3.26 -16.62 -10.93
C ILE A 200 3.36 -17.23 -9.54
N TRP A 201 2.43 -18.11 -9.14
CA TRP A 201 2.37 -18.62 -7.77
C TRP A 201 3.58 -19.47 -7.38
N PRO A 202 4.07 -20.40 -8.23
CA PRO A 202 5.31 -21.12 -7.94
C PRO A 202 6.53 -20.20 -7.79
N LEU A 203 6.59 -19.12 -8.56
CA LEU A 203 7.64 -18.11 -8.44
C LEU A 203 7.60 -17.45 -7.06
N LEU A 204 6.42 -17.01 -6.62
CA LEU A 204 6.28 -16.33 -5.31
C LEU A 204 6.55 -17.30 -4.14
N ALA A 205 6.09 -18.54 -4.24
CA ALA A 205 6.34 -19.57 -3.22
C ALA A 205 7.84 -19.88 -3.04
N ALA A 206 8.63 -19.81 -4.12
CA ALA A 206 10.07 -20.06 -4.10
C ALA A 206 10.91 -18.87 -3.59
N THR A 207 10.29 -17.73 -3.28
CA THR A 207 11.03 -16.51 -2.89
C THR A 207 11.25 -16.33 -1.38
N ASN A 208 10.70 -17.25 -0.59
CA ASN A 208 10.88 -17.39 0.87
C ASN A 208 12.26 -17.94 1.24
#